data_AF-A3JAE0-F1
#
_entry.id   AF-A3JAE0-F1
#
_cell.length_a   1.000
_cell.length_b   1.000
_cell.length_c   1.000
_cell.angle_alpha   90.00
_cell.angle_beta   90.00
_cell.angle_gamma   90.00
#
_symmetry.space_group_name_H-M   'P 1'
#
loop_
_entity.id
_entity.type
_entity.pdbx_description
1 polymer ?
#
loop_
_entity_poly.entity_id
_entity_poly.type
_entity_poly.pdbx_seq_one_letter_code
_entity_poly.pdbx_strand_id
1 'polypeptide(L)'
;MNYRNSLLALAVASTVSVAPSAYAIELGEFNDTTFSIGGYFKAEAIYEKVDDGDSHIFGRSNQSRVNLKTVTEKQGHTIVGFVESDFYGGTYPGENNDLRLRHAFIKIDQTTVGQTWTGQFWVVAYHDYLDFLGGPRGTLGGFNFRTNLISHEVAGFRLTAQDPVNNDADTPDLAVNYNLNFDGSHRVILTASGRGLANDDFAGGGAIGSKFMLGPHSINLNAHYGEGLGASLVWAPTIA
;
A
#
# COMPACT_ATOMS: atom_id res chain seq x y z
N MET A 1 10.85 45.97 -8.43
CA MET A 1 11.16 45.00 -7.36
C MET A 1 10.80 43.62 -7.87
N ASN A 2 11.80 42.79 -8.15
CA ASN A 2 11.64 41.45 -8.69
C ASN A 2 11.44 40.46 -7.53
N TYR A 3 10.22 39.97 -7.34
CA TYR A 3 9.98 38.83 -6.47
C TYR A 3 10.22 37.56 -7.29
N ARG A 4 11.41 36.97 -7.11
CA ARG A 4 11.67 35.57 -7.46
C ARG A 4 10.75 34.72 -6.60
N ASN A 5 9.79 34.04 -7.23
CA ASN A 5 8.98 33.03 -6.56
C ASN A 5 9.89 31.90 -6.09
N SER A 6 10.18 31.86 -4.79
CA SER A 6 10.72 30.67 -4.14
C SER A 6 9.67 29.56 -4.24
N LEU A 7 9.93 28.57 -5.08
CA LEU A 7 9.22 27.30 -5.05
C LEU A 7 9.61 26.59 -3.76
N LEU A 8 8.86 26.84 -2.69
CA LEU A 8 8.77 25.90 -1.57
C LEU A 8 7.97 24.70 -2.10
N ALA A 9 8.67 23.71 -2.64
CA ALA A 9 8.08 22.42 -2.95
C ALA A 9 7.84 21.67 -1.63
N LEU A 10 6.66 21.86 -1.05
CA LEU A 10 6.16 20.99 0.02
C LEU A 10 5.82 19.65 -0.65
N ALA A 11 6.77 18.70 -0.58
CA ALA A 11 6.56 17.34 -1.06
C ALA A 11 5.55 16.61 -0.15
N VAL A 12 4.27 16.79 -0.43
CA VAL A 12 3.23 15.86 0.04
C VAL A 12 3.31 14.64 -0.88
N ALA A 13 4.15 13.68 -0.49
CA ALA A 13 4.22 12.38 -1.15
C ALA A 13 3.36 11.38 -0.37
N SER A 14 2.09 11.30 -0.73
CA SER A 14 1.17 10.26 -0.29
C SER A 14 0.89 9.29 -1.44
N THR A 15 0.79 8.02 -1.09
CA THR A 15 -0.06 7.03 -1.76
C THR A 15 0.26 6.70 -3.23
N VAL A 16 1.35 5.95 -3.42
CA VAL A 16 1.52 4.74 -4.25
C VAL A 16 3.03 4.46 -4.16
N SER A 17 3.45 3.34 -3.60
CA SER A 17 4.87 2.91 -3.60
C SER A 17 5.28 2.39 -4.99
N VAL A 18 5.02 3.20 -6.00
CA VAL A 18 5.88 3.33 -7.17
C VAL A 18 6.25 4.80 -7.08
N ALA A 19 7.48 5.10 -6.67
CA ALA A 19 7.95 6.48 -6.64
C ALA A 19 7.48 7.16 -7.94
N PRO A 20 6.81 8.33 -7.88
CA PRO A 20 6.51 9.05 -9.09
C PRO A 20 7.82 9.16 -9.88
N SER A 21 7.78 8.82 -11.16
CA SER A 21 8.94 8.79 -12.06
C SER A 21 9.82 10.04 -11.99
N ALA A 22 9.29 11.14 -11.45
CA ALA A 22 9.99 12.37 -11.12
C ALA A 22 11.23 12.24 -10.21
N TYR A 23 11.36 11.16 -9.41
CA TYR A 23 12.51 10.98 -8.49
C TYR A 23 13.30 9.68 -8.68
N ALA A 24 13.00 8.91 -9.73
CA ALA A 24 13.81 7.73 -10.06
C ALA A 24 15.02 8.14 -10.90
N ILE A 25 16.18 7.60 -10.58
CA ILE A 25 17.40 7.73 -11.38
C ILE A 25 17.47 6.51 -12.29
N GLU A 26 17.47 6.75 -13.61
CA GLU A 26 17.74 5.70 -14.59
C GLU A 26 19.23 5.32 -14.53
N LEU A 27 19.50 4.03 -14.32
CA LEU A 27 20.84 3.49 -14.22
C LEU A 27 21.40 3.09 -15.60
N GLY A 28 20.51 2.94 -16.59
CA GLY A 28 20.81 2.57 -17.96
C GLY A 28 19.99 1.37 -18.44
N GLU A 29 20.25 0.98 -19.69
CA GLU A 29 19.59 -0.11 -20.37
C GLU A 29 20.59 -1.22 -20.70
N PHE A 30 20.23 -2.47 -20.39
CA PHE A 30 21.04 -3.65 -20.65
C PHE A 30 20.16 -4.77 -21.23
N ASN A 31 20.47 -5.25 -22.44
CA ASN A 31 19.71 -6.30 -23.12
C ASN A 31 18.19 -6.02 -23.12
N ASP A 32 17.78 -4.86 -23.63
CA ASP A 32 16.40 -4.40 -23.73
C ASP A 32 15.70 -4.23 -22.36
N THR A 33 16.47 -4.15 -21.27
CA THR A 33 15.96 -3.95 -19.91
C THR A 33 16.47 -2.65 -19.34
N THR A 34 15.57 -1.71 -19.10
CA THR A 34 15.87 -0.46 -18.38
C THR A 34 15.90 -0.72 -16.88
N PHE A 35 16.95 -0.22 -16.22
CA PHE A 35 17.10 -0.28 -14.76
C PHE A 35 16.92 1.12 -14.17
N SER A 36 16.20 1.21 -13.06
CA SER A 36 16.01 2.47 -12.34
C SER A 36 16.08 2.25 -10.83
N ILE A 37 16.75 3.16 -10.13
CA ILE A 37 16.71 3.23 -8.66
C ILE A 37 15.82 4.41 -8.24
N GLY A 38 14.95 4.19 -7.27
CA GLY A 38 14.09 5.22 -6.72
C GLY A 38 14.01 5.12 -5.21
N GLY A 39 13.19 5.99 -4.62
CA GLY A 39 13.00 6.04 -3.18
C GLY A 39 12.80 7.46 -2.67
N TYR A 40 12.82 7.59 -1.35
CA TYR A 40 12.81 8.88 -0.68
C TYR A 40 13.41 8.75 0.72
N PHE A 41 13.99 9.84 1.19
CA PHE A 41 14.28 10.03 2.61
C PHE A 41 13.08 10.70 3.26
N LYS A 42 12.63 10.18 4.42
CA LYS A 42 11.62 10.83 5.24
C LYS A 42 12.09 10.84 6.69
N ALA A 43 11.94 11.98 7.34
CA ALA A 43 12.09 12.12 8.78
C ALA A 43 10.80 12.74 9.35
N GLU A 44 10.42 12.28 10.54
CA GLU A 44 9.25 12.76 11.29
C GLU A 44 9.62 13.04 12.73
N ALA A 45 8.87 13.95 13.36
CA ALA A 45 8.88 14.21 14.79
C ALA A 45 7.44 14.33 15.29
N ILE A 46 7.13 13.64 16.38
CA ILE A 46 5.80 13.57 16.98
C ILE A 46 5.91 14.13 18.39
N TYR A 47 5.05 15.10 18.69
CA TYR A 47 4.80 15.57 20.04
C TYR A 47 3.53 14.91 20.55
N GLU A 48 3.65 14.18 21.66
CA GLU A 48 2.53 13.49 22.29
C GLU A 48 2.35 14.03 23.71
N LYS A 49 1.10 14.35 24.05
CA LYS A 49 0.68 14.71 25.40
C LYS A 49 -0.53 13.85 25.76
N VAL A 50 -0.36 12.98 26.74
CA VAL A 50 -1.43 12.17 27.30
C VAL A 50 -2.13 12.97 28.39
N ASP A 51 -3.45 12.82 28.53
CA ASP A 51 -4.28 13.65 29.42
C ASP A 51 -3.76 13.71 30.87
N ASP A 52 -3.28 12.58 31.39
CA ASP A 52 -2.72 12.44 32.75
C ASP A 52 -1.20 12.12 32.76
N GLY A 53 -0.47 12.45 31.69
CA GLY A 53 0.94 12.09 31.53
C GLY A 53 1.87 13.25 31.19
N ASP A 54 3.18 13.00 31.30
CA ASP A 54 4.19 13.92 30.79
C ASP A 54 4.14 14.00 29.27
N SER A 55 4.32 15.21 28.73
CA SER A 55 4.47 15.36 27.29
C SER A 55 5.85 14.91 26.85
N HIS A 56 5.95 14.26 25.70
CA HIS A 56 7.22 13.85 25.13
C HIS A 56 7.27 14.18 23.62
N ILE A 57 8.49 14.32 23.10
CA ILE A 57 8.76 14.44 21.68
C ILE A 57 9.72 13.34 21.27
N PHE A 58 9.41 12.67 20.16
CA PHE A 58 10.30 11.68 19.57
C PHE A 58 10.33 11.84 18.05
N GLY A 59 11.42 11.40 17.41
CA GLY A 59 11.59 11.49 15.97
C GLY A 59 12.15 10.24 15.35
N ARG A 60 11.80 9.98 14.10
CA ARG A 60 12.15 8.76 13.36
C ARG A 60 12.39 9.05 11.88
N SER A 61 13.17 8.19 11.23
CA SER A 61 13.41 8.23 9.78
C SER A 61 13.28 6.86 9.12
N ASN A 62 12.76 5.89 9.88
CA ASN A 62 12.73 4.49 9.51
C ASN A 62 11.72 4.14 8.39
N GLN A 63 10.91 5.13 8.01
CA GLN A 63 10.00 5.09 6.86
C GLN A 63 10.63 5.52 5.54
N SER A 64 11.92 5.91 5.54
CA SER A 64 12.68 6.14 4.31
C SER A 64 12.67 4.88 3.46
N ARG A 65 12.57 5.06 2.13
CA ARG A 65 12.43 3.97 1.17
C ARG A 65 13.50 4.00 0.11
N VAL A 66 13.87 2.82 -0.35
CA VAL A 66 14.69 2.61 -1.54
C VAL A 66 14.03 1.51 -2.37
N ASN A 67 14.04 1.67 -3.70
CA ASN A 67 13.56 0.67 -4.62
C ASN A 67 14.45 0.53 -5.86
N LEU A 68 14.44 -0.67 -6.42
CA LEU A 68 14.97 -1.00 -7.73
C LEU A 68 13.80 -1.43 -8.62
N LYS A 69 13.73 -0.85 -9.81
CA LYS A 69 12.75 -1.20 -10.85
C LYS A 69 13.48 -1.63 -12.11
N THR A 70 12.96 -2.66 -12.76
CA THR A 70 13.33 -3.04 -14.11
C THR A 70 12.11 -3.00 -15.03
N VAL A 71 12.32 -2.63 -16.29
CA VAL A 71 11.31 -2.70 -17.35
C VAL A 71 11.95 -3.34 -18.57
N THR A 72 11.38 -4.43 -19.06
CA THR A 72 11.80 -5.13 -20.27
C THR A 72 10.63 -5.24 -21.23
N GLU A 73 10.81 -4.82 -22.48
CA GLU A 73 9.84 -5.06 -23.55
C GLU A 73 10.26 -6.29 -24.35
N LYS A 74 9.45 -7.35 -24.35
CA LYS A 74 9.82 -8.61 -25.02
C LYS A 74 8.62 -9.28 -25.66
N GLN A 75 8.72 -9.56 -26.97
CA GLN A 75 7.67 -10.24 -27.74
C GLN A 75 6.28 -9.56 -27.65
N GLY A 76 6.25 -8.23 -27.50
CA GLY A 76 5.00 -7.47 -27.35
C GLY A 76 4.41 -7.46 -25.95
N HIS A 77 5.13 -7.99 -24.96
CA HIS A 77 4.76 -7.98 -23.54
C HIS A 77 5.70 -7.06 -22.74
N THR A 78 5.11 -6.32 -21.80
CA THR A 78 5.87 -5.51 -20.84
C THR A 78 6.12 -6.33 -19.57
N ILE A 79 7.39 -6.53 -19.22
CA ILE A 79 7.82 -7.23 -18.01
C ILE A 79 8.42 -6.20 -17.05
N VAL A 80 7.85 -6.09 -15.85
CA VAL A 80 8.31 -5.19 -14.79
C VAL A 80 8.81 -6.00 -13.61
N GLY A 81 10.06 -5.78 -13.19
CA GLY A 81 10.56 -6.24 -11.90
C GLY A 81 10.56 -5.09 -10.90
N PHE A 82 10.19 -5.36 -9.65
CA PHE A 82 10.21 -4.33 -8.62
C PHE A 82 10.58 -4.90 -7.24
N VAL A 83 11.58 -4.29 -6.62
CA VAL A 83 12.00 -4.57 -5.24
C VAL A 83 12.02 -3.25 -4.48
N GLU A 84 11.36 -3.18 -3.33
CA GLU A 84 11.36 -2.00 -2.44
C GLU A 84 11.59 -2.43 -0.99
N SER A 85 12.35 -1.62 -0.24
CA SER A 85 12.56 -1.80 1.20
C SER A 85 12.35 -0.50 1.97
N ASP A 86 12.01 -0.63 3.26
CA ASP A 86 12.10 0.44 4.28
C ASP A 86 12.92 -0.03 5.48
N PHE A 87 13.10 0.84 6.48
CA PHE A 87 13.82 0.53 7.71
C PHE A 87 12.86 0.31 8.88
N TYR A 88 11.60 -0.04 8.59
CA TYR A 88 10.53 -0.23 9.58
C TYR A 88 10.41 -1.70 10.01
N GLY A 89 11.50 -2.46 9.88
CA GLY A 89 11.63 -3.81 10.41
C GLY A 89 11.89 -3.82 11.92
N GLY A 90 12.09 -5.02 12.46
CA GLY A 90 12.39 -5.23 13.88
C GLY A 90 11.15 -5.37 14.76
N THR A 91 11.38 -5.62 16.04
CA THR A 91 10.32 -5.82 17.04
C THR A 91 9.80 -4.47 17.51
N TYR A 92 8.52 -4.19 17.32
CA TYR A 92 7.84 -3.06 17.99
C TYR A 92 7.68 -3.36 19.49
N PRO A 93 7.85 -2.38 20.41
CA PRO A 93 8.12 -0.95 20.22
C PRO A 93 9.62 -0.59 20.15
N GLY A 94 10.49 -1.53 19.82
CA GLY A 94 11.94 -1.34 19.76
C GLY A 94 12.39 -0.17 18.87
N GLU A 95 13.58 0.34 19.16
CA GLU A 95 14.24 1.44 18.41
C GLU A 95 15.07 0.94 17.22
N ASN A 96 15.10 -0.38 16.99
CA ASN A 96 15.86 -0.99 15.91
C ASN A 96 15.18 -0.65 14.58
N ASN A 97 15.92 -0.01 13.68
CA ASN A 97 15.46 0.36 12.35
C ASN A 97 15.96 -0.67 11.33
N ASP A 98 15.48 -1.91 11.47
CA ASP A 98 15.94 -3.01 10.62
C ASP A 98 15.41 -2.85 9.20
N LEU A 99 16.24 -3.22 8.22
CA LEU A 99 15.83 -3.26 6.83
C LEU A 99 14.72 -4.30 6.65
N ARG A 100 13.58 -3.88 6.10
CA ARG A 100 12.41 -4.73 5.84
C ARG A 100 12.04 -4.67 4.37
N LEU A 101 11.85 -5.85 3.79
CA LEU A 101 11.33 -6.00 2.44
C LEU A 101 9.87 -5.54 2.38
N ARG A 102 9.57 -4.61 1.48
CA ARG A 102 8.23 -4.10 1.24
C ARG A 102 7.60 -4.80 0.05
N HIS A 103 8.21 -4.66 -1.12
CA HIS A 103 7.73 -5.25 -2.36
C HIS A 103 8.84 -6.08 -2.99
N ALA A 104 8.48 -7.22 -3.56
CA ALA A 104 9.33 -8.05 -4.40
C ALA A 104 8.44 -8.82 -5.36
N PHE A 105 8.22 -8.27 -6.55
CA PHE A 105 7.30 -8.87 -7.53
C PHE A 105 7.79 -8.71 -8.96
N ILE A 106 7.24 -9.57 -9.82
CA ILE A 106 7.29 -9.43 -11.27
C ILE A 106 5.86 -9.19 -11.77
N LYS A 107 5.68 -8.22 -12.67
CA LYS A 107 4.43 -7.98 -13.38
C LYS A 107 4.64 -8.18 -14.88
N ILE A 108 3.85 -9.05 -15.49
CA ILE A 108 3.81 -9.27 -16.93
C ILE A 108 2.43 -8.79 -17.40
N ASP A 109 2.41 -7.71 -18.17
CA ASP A 109 1.19 -7.00 -18.59
C ASP A 109 0.23 -6.73 -17.42
N GLN A 110 -0.83 -7.53 -17.29
CA GLN A 110 -1.88 -7.40 -16.27
C GLN A 110 -1.77 -8.40 -15.12
N THR A 111 -0.75 -9.28 -15.13
CA THR A 111 -0.53 -10.31 -14.12
C THR A 111 0.64 -9.95 -13.23
N THR A 112 0.46 -9.98 -11.92
CA THR A 112 1.51 -9.72 -10.92
C THR A 112 1.72 -10.95 -10.05
N VAL A 113 2.98 -11.34 -9.84
CA VAL A 113 3.37 -12.46 -8.95
C VAL A 113 4.47 -12.00 -8.01
N GLY A 114 4.32 -12.28 -6.71
CA GLY A 114 5.32 -12.01 -5.67
C GLY A 114 4.77 -11.25 -4.47
N GLN A 115 5.64 -10.77 -3.58
CA GLN A 115 5.26 -10.03 -2.39
C GLN A 115 4.84 -8.60 -2.75
N THR A 116 3.55 -8.29 -2.58
CA THR A 116 3.03 -6.94 -2.78
C THR A 116 1.72 -6.73 -2.00
N TRP A 117 1.07 -5.58 -2.22
CA TRP A 117 -0.18 -5.20 -1.56
C TRP A 117 -1.24 -6.27 -1.73
N THR A 118 -1.85 -6.69 -0.64
CA THR A 118 -2.93 -7.70 -0.68
C THR A 118 -4.14 -7.22 -1.47
N GLY A 119 -4.97 -8.16 -1.91
CA GLY A 119 -6.18 -7.83 -2.66
C GLY A 119 -7.13 -6.91 -1.88
N GLN A 120 -7.18 -7.03 -0.55
CA GLN A 120 -8.02 -6.21 0.32
C GLN A 120 -7.55 -4.75 0.39
N PHE A 121 -6.24 -4.49 0.22
CA PHE A 121 -5.66 -3.14 0.27
C PHE A 121 -6.25 -2.19 -0.79
N TRP A 122 -6.63 -2.73 -1.95
CA TRP A 122 -7.05 -1.94 -3.11
C TRP A 122 -8.37 -1.18 -2.93
N VAL A 123 -9.16 -1.50 -1.89
CA VAL A 123 -10.41 -0.78 -1.62
C VAL A 123 -10.20 0.64 -1.11
N VAL A 124 -9.00 0.97 -0.61
CA VAL A 124 -8.76 2.20 0.15
C VAL A 124 -8.88 3.43 -0.75
N ALA A 125 -9.88 4.27 -0.49
CA ALA A 125 -9.86 5.63 -1.00
C ALA A 125 -8.71 6.37 -0.32
N TYR A 126 -7.76 6.88 -1.09
CA TYR A 126 -6.51 7.44 -0.58
C TYR A 126 -6.76 8.79 0.12
N HIS A 127 -6.11 8.97 1.27
CA HIS A 127 -6.10 10.22 2.03
C HIS A 127 -4.65 10.49 2.43
N ASP A 128 -4.27 11.76 2.44
CA ASP A 128 -2.95 12.18 2.82
C ASP A 128 -2.89 12.27 4.35
N TYR A 129 -1.97 11.55 4.96
CA TYR A 129 -1.73 11.62 6.38
C TYR A 129 -0.23 11.77 6.63
N LEU A 130 0.12 12.60 7.60
CA LEU A 130 1.51 12.87 7.95
C LEU A 130 2.06 11.86 8.97
N ASP A 131 1.22 11.44 9.91
CA ASP A 131 1.53 10.54 11.04
C ASP A 131 1.51 9.06 10.65
N PHE A 132 2.64 8.40 10.81
CA PHE A 132 2.79 6.99 10.46
C PHE A 132 2.39 5.97 11.54
N LEU A 133 2.40 6.34 12.81
CA LEU A 133 2.00 5.45 13.91
C LEU A 133 0.48 5.24 13.89
N GLY A 134 -0.25 6.30 13.56
CA GLY A 134 -1.70 6.34 13.50
C GLY A 134 -2.30 6.13 12.11
N GLY A 135 -1.66 5.32 11.24
CA GLY A 135 -2.13 5.04 9.87
C GLY A 135 -3.66 4.89 9.80
N PRO A 136 -4.31 5.31 8.70
CA PRO A 136 -5.71 5.70 8.67
C PRO A 136 -6.61 4.66 9.33
N ARG A 137 -6.98 4.95 10.59
CA ARG A 137 -7.80 4.06 11.40
C ARG A 137 -9.17 3.95 10.74
N GLY A 138 -9.72 2.73 10.71
CA GLY A 138 -11.01 2.47 10.04
C GLY A 138 -10.93 2.26 8.53
N THR A 139 -9.74 2.13 7.94
CA THR A 139 -9.56 1.73 6.53
C THR A 139 -8.85 0.38 6.43
N LEU A 140 -9.05 -0.35 5.32
CA LEU A 140 -8.27 -1.56 5.02
C LEU A 140 -6.80 -1.29 4.66
N GLY A 141 -6.39 -0.01 4.64
CA GLY A 141 -5.03 0.41 4.33
C GLY A 141 -4.15 0.60 5.55
N GLY A 142 -4.74 0.59 6.76
CA GLY A 142 -4.04 0.99 7.98
C GLY A 142 -2.86 0.08 8.35
N PHE A 143 -2.96 -1.24 8.11
CA PHE A 143 -1.86 -2.17 8.41
C PHE A 143 -0.79 -2.29 7.33
N ASN A 144 -1.02 -1.74 6.13
CA ASN A 144 -0.08 -1.84 5.02
C ASN A 144 0.42 -3.31 4.82
N PHE A 145 -0.50 -4.27 4.87
CA PHE A 145 -0.20 -5.68 4.77
C PHE A 145 0.20 -6.07 3.35
N ARG A 146 1.28 -6.85 3.24
CA ARG A 146 1.86 -7.34 1.99
C ARG A 146 2.23 -8.80 2.20
N THR A 147 1.92 -9.61 1.21
CA THR A 147 2.15 -11.06 1.25
C THR A 147 2.44 -11.56 -0.16
N ASN A 148 2.93 -12.79 -0.30
CA ASN A 148 3.09 -13.37 -1.64
C ASN A 148 1.72 -13.61 -2.25
N LEU A 149 1.56 -13.21 -3.50
CA LEU A 149 0.30 -13.35 -4.20
C LEU A 149 0.50 -13.52 -5.69
N ILE A 150 -0.55 -13.99 -6.34
CA ILE A 150 -0.81 -13.79 -7.75
C ILE A 150 -2.05 -12.90 -7.89
N SER A 151 -1.97 -11.89 -8.75
CA SER A 151 -3.15 -11.12 -9.16
C SER A 151 -3.20 -10.89 -10.66
N HIS A 152 -4.42 -10.80 -11.19
CA HIS A 152 -4.67 -10.52 -12.60
C HIS A 152 -5.75 -9.47 -12.78
N GLU A 153 -5.52 -8.51 -13.68
CA GLU A 153 -6.46 -7.44 -13.99
C GLU A 153 -7.15 -7.68 -15.34
N VAL A 154 -8.48 -7.70 -15.35
CA VAL A 154 -9.28 -7.90 -16.57
C VAL A 154 -10.63 -7.20 -16.46
N ALA A 155 -11.01 -6.44 -17.49
CA ALA A 155 -12.31 -5.75 -17.58
C ALA A 155 -12.71 -4.94 -16.32
N GLY A 156 -11.74 -4.26 -15.69
CA GLY A 156 -11.95 -3.47 -14.47
C GLY A 156 -11.94 -4.27 -13.17
N PHE A 157 -11.88 -5.60 -13.25
CA PHE A 157 -11.67 -6.48 -12.11
C PHE A 157 -10.19 -6.67 -11.82
N ARG A 158 -9.84 -6.78 -10.54
CA ARG A 158 -8.61 -7.40 -10.06
C ARG A 158 -8.99 -8.67 -9.29
N LEU A 159 -8.45 -9.80 -9.71
CA LEU A 159 -8.59 -11.07 -9.02
C LEU A 159 -7.26 -11.36 -8.31
N THR A 160 -7.30 -11.71 -7.03
CA THR A 160 -6.10 -11.97 -6.23
C THR A 160 -6.26 -13.28 -5.47
N ALA A 161 -5.24 -14.13 -5.55
CA ALA A 161 -5.02 -15.26 -4.66
C ALA A 161 -3.70 -15.03 -3.94
N GLN A 162 -3.69 -15.11 -2.61
CA GLN A 162 -2.56 -14.70 -1.80
C GLN A 162 -2.30 -15.71 -0.67
N ASP A 163 -1.06 -15.76 -0.18
CA ASP A 163 -0.70 -16.61 0.96
C ASP A 163 -1.69 -16.36 2.10
N PRO A 164 -2.25 -17.45 2.68
CA PRO A 164 -3.29 -17.33 3.67
C PRO A 164 -2.76 -16.69 4.95
N VAL A 165 -3.64 -15.95 5.62
CA VAL A 165 -3.29 -15.32 6.90
C VAL A 165 -3.23 -16.35 8.01
N ASN A 166 -4.06 -17.39 7.91
CA ASN A 166 -3.96 -18.58 8.73
C ASN A 166 -2.94 -19.54 8.09
N ASN A 167 -1.85 -19.82 8.80
CA ASN A 167 -0.79 -20.71 8.32
C ASN A 167 -1.25 -22.16 8.11
N ASP A 168 -2.33 -22.57 8.79
CA ASP A 168 -2.89 -23.92 8.69
C ASP A 168 -3.99 -24.01 7.61
N ALA A 169 -4.24 -22.94 6.85
CA ALA A 169 -5.27 -22.96 5.81
C ALA A 169 -4.81 -23.77 4.58
N ASP A 170 -5.68 -24.68 4.13
CA ASP A 170 -5.46 -25.49 2.92
C ASP A 170 -5.72 -24.73 1.61
N THR A 171 -6.23 -23.50 1.68
CA THR A 171 -6.59 -22.67 0.52
C THR A 171 -6.00 -21.27 0.64
N PRO A 172 -5.65 -20.62 -0.49
CA PRO A 172 -5.22 -19.23 -0.47
C PRO A 172 -6.36 -18.31 -0.03
N ASP A 173 -6.00 -17.16 0.54
CA ASP A 173 -6.94 -16.06 0.72
C ASP A 173 -7.29 -15.49 -0.67
N LEU A 174 -8.58 -15.24 -0.90
CA LEU A 174 -9.07 -14.73 -2.18
C LEU A 174 -9.64 -13.33 -2.03
N ALA A 175 -9.38 -12.48 -3.01
CA ALA A 175 -9.98 -11.15 -3.08
C ALA A 175 -10.31 -10.77 -4.52
N VAL A 176 -11.44 -10.08 -4.68
CA VAL A 176 -11.92 -9.50 -5.93
C VAL A 176 -12.15 -8.03 -5.72
N ASN A 177 -11.57 -7.20 -6.56
CA ASN A 177 -11.82 -5.76 -6.60
C ASN A 177 -12.45 -5.36 -7.93
N TYR A 178 -13.39 -4.43 -7.91
CA TYR A 178 -13.97 -3.84 -9.12
C TYR A 178 -13.89 -2.32 -9.07
N ASN A 179 -13.26 -1.73 -10.07
CA ASN A 179 -13.03 -0.30 -10.17
C ASN A 179 -14.06 0.37 -11.08
N LEU A 180 -14.93 1.18 -10.49
CA LEU A 180 -15.86 2.07 -11.19
C LEU A 180 -15.24 3.46 -11.28
N ASN A 181 -14.78 3.84 -12.47
CA ASN A 181 -14.30 5.19 -12.74
C ASN A 181 -15.40 5.97 -13.46
N PHE A 182 -15.67 7.19 -13.01
CA PHE A 182 -16.63 8.10 -13.62
C PHE A 182 -15.90 9.36 -14.11
N ASP A 183 -16.56 10.12 -14.97
CA ASP A 183 -16.04 11.41 -15.46
C ASP A 183 -15.62 12.31 -14.30
N GLY A 184 -14.69 13.24 -14.53
CA GLY A 184 -14.26 14.17 -13.47
C GLY A 184 -13.43 13.54 -12.36
N SER A 185 -12.77 12.39 -12.61
CA SER A 185 -11.91 11.68 -11.65
C SER A 185 -12.62 11.15 -10.40
N HIS A 186 -13.95 11.01 -10.46
CA HIS A 186 -14.71 10.30 -9.43
C HIS A 186 -14.46 8.79 -9.53
N ARG A 187 -14.37 8.10 -8.38
CA ARG A 187 -14.10 6.67 -8.34
C ARG A 187 -14.84 5.98 -7.21
N VAL A 188 -15.32 4.76 -7.48
CA VAL A 188 -15.79 3.80 -6.48
C VAL A 188 -15.05 2.49 -6.69
N ILE A 189 -14.59 1.87 -5.61
CA ILE A 189 -13.95 0.57 -5.61
C ILE A 189 -14.80 -0.34 -4.73
N LEU A 190 -15.24 -1.46 -5.29
CA LEU A 190 -15.92 -2.52 -4.56
C LEU A 190 -14.95 -3.67 -4.34
N THR A 191 -14.94 -4.23 -3.13
CA THR A 191 -14.07 -5.35 -2.78
C THR A 191 -14.88 -6.43 -2.10
N ALA A 192 -14.67 -7.68 -2.52
CA ALA A 192 -15.11 -8.87 -1.81
C ALA A 192 -13.89 -9.74 -1.51
N SER A 193 -13.87 -10.39 -0.35
CA SER A 193 -12.76 -11.22 0.11
C SER A 193 -13.26 -12.43 0.87
N GLY A 194 -12.50 -13.51 0.81
CA GLY A 194 -12.79 -14.75 1.52
C GLY A 194 -11.51 -15.48 1.95
N ARG A 195 -11.55 -16.12 3.12
CA ARG A 195 -10.41 -16.87 3.67
C ARG A 195 -10.85 -17.99 4.60
N GLY A 196 -9.98 -18.99 4.78
CA GLY A 196 -10.08 -19.96 5.87
C GLY A 196 -9.69 -19.35 7.23
N LEU A 197 -10.36 -19.81 8.28
CA LEU A 197 -10.09 -19.47 9.68
C LEU A 197 -9.37 -20.63 10.39
N ALA A 198 -8.87 -20.38 11.60
CA ALA A 198 -8.12 -21.36 12.39
C ALA A 198 -8.97 -22.53 12.93
N ASN A 199 -10.30 -22.41 12.87
CA ASN A 199 -11.26 -23.40 13.33
C ASN A 199 -11.94 -24.15 12.16
N ASP A 200 -11.26 -24.25 11.00
CA ASP A 200 -11.75 -24.83 9.74
C ASP A 200 -12.98 -24.14 9.13
N ASP A 201 -13.40 -22.99 9.66
CA ASP A 201 -14.48 -22.18 9.08
C ASP A 201 -13.99 -21.29 7.93
N PHE A 202 -14.94 -20.82 7.12
CA PHE A 202 -14.68 -19.83 6.07
C PHE A 202 -15.30 -18.47 6.43
N ALA A 203 -14.51 -17.42 6.32
CA ALA A 203 -14.95 -16.05 6.55
C ALA A 203 -15.00 -15.25 5.24
N GLY A 204 -16.13 -14.61 4.99
CA GLY A 204 -16.31 -13.64 3.92
C GLY A 204 -16.27 -12.19 4.44
N GLY A 205 -16.02 -11.25 3.54
CA GLY A 205 -16.16 -9.83 3.84
C GLY A 205 -16.23 -8.97 2.59
N GLY A 206 -16.78 -7.77 2.75
CA GLY A 206 -16.98 -6.80 1.69
C GLY A 206 -16.57 -5.40 2.13
N ALA A 207 -16.07 -4.61 1.18
CA ALA A 207 -15.71 -3.23 1.43
C ALA A 207 -16.00 -2.35 0.22
N ILE A 208 -16.21 -1.06 0.50
CA ILE A 208 -16.36 0.00 -0.48
C ILE A 208 -15.41 1.13 -0.12
N GLY A 209 -14.70 1.66 -1.11
CA GLY A 209 -13.98 2.90 -1.00
C GLY A 209 -14.35 3.81 -2.16
N SER A 210 -14.42 5.10 -1.90
CA SER A 210 -14.85 6.07 -2.89
C SER A 210 -14.08 7.37 -2.77
N LYS A 211 -13.86 8.00 -3.93
CA LYS A 211 -13.29 9.33 -4.07
C LYS A 211 -14.25 10.16 -4.92
N PHE A 212 -14.78 11.24 -4.35
CA PHE A 212 -15.63 12.19 -5.05
C PHE A 212 -14.96 13.56 -5.13
N MET A 213 -14.81 14.08 -6.35
CA MET A 213 -14.27 15.41 -6.59
C MET A 213 -15.31 16.50 -6.32
N LEU A 214 -14.88 17.58 -5.68
CA LEU A 214 -15.62 18.82 -5.47
C LEU A 214 -14.72 19.99 -5.91
N GLY A 215 -14.73 20.25 -7.22
CA GLY A 215 -13.76 21.17 -7.83
C GLY A 215 -12.32 20.65 -7.65
N PRO A 216 -11.41 21.43 -7.05
CA PRO A 216 -10.05 20.98 -6.77
C PRO A 216 -9.94 20.06 -5.54
N HIS A 217 -11.02 19.91 -4.75
CA HIS A 217 -11.02 19.12 -3.53
C HIS A 217 -11.57 17.71 -3.77
N SER A 218 -11.32 16.78 -2.84
CA SER A 218 -11.94 15.46 -2.85
C SER A 218 -12.48 15.07 -1.48
N ILE A 219 -13.64 14.43 -1.46
CA ILE A 219 -14.16 13.70 -0.31
C ILE A 219 -13.93 12.21 -0.54
N ASN A 220 -13.41 11.53 0.48
CA ASN A 220 -13.21 10.09 0.45
C ASN A 220 -14.10 9.44 1.51
N LEU A 221 -14.81 8.37 1.13
CA LEU A 221 -15.62 7.56 2.05
C LEU A 221 -15.20 6.11 1.92
N ASN A 222 -15.00 5.44 3.05
CA ASN A 222 -14.67 4.02 3.13
C ASN A 222 -15.61 3.32 4.12
N ALA A 223 -16.07 2.13 3.77
CA ALA A 223 -16.80 1.25 4.67
C ALA A 223 -16.39 -0.19 4.40
N HIS A 224 -16.42 -1.03 5.43
CA HIS A 224 -16.06 -2.44 5.35
C HIS A 224 -16.87 -3.24 6.37
N TYR A 225 -17.11 -4.50 6.07
CA TYR A 225 -17.81 -5.43 6.94
C TYR A 225 -17.37 -6.87 6.67
N GLY A 226 -17.30 -7.68 7.73
CA GLY A 226 -17.00 -9.09 7.66
C GLY A 226 -15.54 -9.45 7.97
N GLU A 227 -15.37 -10.65 8.50
CA GLU A 227 -14.10 -11.18 9.03
C GLU A 227 -13.15 -11.66 7.94
N GLY A 228 -13.65 -11.85 6.71
CA GLY A 228 -12.84 -12.18 5.53
C GLY A 228 -11.86 -11.08 5.12
N LEU A 229 -11.87 -9.93 5.80
CA LEU A 229 -10.98 -8.78 5.60
C LEU A 229 -9.92 -8.64 6.72
N GLY A 230 -9.93 -9.51 7.74
CA GLY A 230 -9.30 -9.29 9.05
C GLY A 230 -7.78 -9.06 9.06
N ALA A 231 -7.03 -9.49 8.05
CA ALA A 231 -5.59 -9.16 7.95
C ALA A 231 -5.31 -7.70 7.60
N SER A 232 -6.33 -6.96 7.15
CA SER A 232 -6.22 -5.57 6.72
C SER A 232 -6.91 -4.58 7.66
N LEU A 233 -7.58 -5.07 8.72
CA LEU A 233 -8.40 -4.25 9.62
C LEU A 233 -7.64 -3.76 10.85
N VAL A 234 -7.70 -2.45 11.13
CA VAL A 234 -7.05 -1.77 12.28
C VAL A 234 -7.68 -2.11 13.65
N TRP A 235 -8.67 -2.99 13.72
CA TRP A 235 -9.31 -3.34 14.99
C TRP A 235 -9.85 -4.77 15.01
N ALA A 236 -9.08 -5.65 15.65
CA ALA A 236 -9.62 -6.74 16.45
C ALA A 236 -8.60 -6.98 17.59
N PRO A 237 -8.91 -6.67 18.85
CA PRO A 237 -8.16 -7.27 19.94
C PRO A 237 -8.35 -8.78 19.78
N THR A 238 -7.25 -9.50 19.55
CA THR A 238 -7.22 -10.94 19.76
C THR A 238 -7.67 -11.18 21.19
N ILE A 239 -8.90 -11.64 21.35
CA ILE A 239 -9.33 -12.32 22.56
C ILE A 239 -8.60 -13.66 22.50
N ALA A 240 -7.49 -13.74 23.23
CA ALA A 240 -7.00 -14.98 23.78
C ALA A 240 -7.44 -15.03 25.24
#